data_AF-A0A7R9F5Z3-F1
#
_entry.id   AF-A0A7R9F5Z3-F1
#
_cell.length_a   1.000
_cell.length_b   1.000
_cell.length_c   1.000
_cell.angle_alpha   90.00
_cell.angle_beta   90.00
_cell.angle_gamma   90.00
#
_symmetry.space_group_name_H-M   'P 1'
#
loop_
_entity.id
_entity.type
_entity.pdbx_description
1 polymer ?
#
loop_
_entity_poly.entity_id
_entity_poly.type
_entity_poly.pdbx_seq_one_letter_code
_entity_poly.pdbx_strand_id
1 'polypeptide(L)'
;MASNGSYSNDRTSSGDPPDYAADPASGGFFHSDYKKHDDLKQMLDSNKDSLKLEAMKRIIGMVAKGRDASELFPAVVKNVVSKNIEVKKLVYVYLVRYAEEQQDLALLSISTFQRALKDPNQLIRASALRVLSSIRVPMIVPIVLLAIKDSASDMSPYVRKTAAHAIPKLYR
;
A
#
# COMPACT_ATOMS: atom_id res chain seq x y z
N MET A 1 -10.27 68.05 -70.09
CA MET A 1 -10.28 68.20 -68.62
C MET A 1 -9.91 66.83 -68.08
N ALA A 2 -8.64 66.64 -67.74
CA ALA A 2 -8.11 66.57 -66.36
C ALA A 2 -8.26 65.13 -65.81
N SER A 3 -7.30 64.51 -65.13
CA SER A 3 -5.95 64.86 -64.71
C SER A 3 -5.37 63.62 -64.04
N ASN A 4 -4.04 63.55 -64.08
CA ASN A 4 -3.16 62.73 -63.26
C ASN A 4 -3.57 62.71 -61.75
N GLY A 5 -3.26 61.64 -61.00
CA GLY A 5 -3.37 61.70 -59.54
C GLY A 5 -3.19 60.37 -58.81
N SER A 6 -2.02 60.20 -58.22
CA SER A 6 -1.53 59.07 -57.41
C SER A 6 -1.96 59.11 -55.93
N TYR A 7 -1.64 58.01 -55.22
CA TYR A 7 -1.38 57.85 -53.76
C TYR A 7 -2.43 57.17 -52.85
N SER A 8 -2.01 56.01 -52.32
CA SER A 8 -1.95 55.57 -50.91
C SER A 8 -3.23 55.44 -50.06
N ASN A 9 -3.51 54.25 -49.49
CA ASN A 9 -2.99 53.73 -48.20
C ASN A 9 -3.94 52.70 -47.54
N ASP A 10 -3.32 51.76 -46.82
CA ASP A 10 -3.78 51.03 -45.62
C ASP A 10 -5.03 50.14 -45.66
N ARG A 11 -4.83 48.83 -45.49
CA ARG A 11 -5.14 48.16 -44.20
C ARG A 11 -4.71 46.69 -44.19
N THR A 12 -3.85 46.38 -43.23
CA THR A 12 -3.57 45.08 -42.64
C THR A 12 -4.84 44.40 -42.12
N SER A 13 -4.98 43.09 -42.36
CA SER A 13 -5.52 42.09 -41.40
C SER A 13 -5.44 40.70 -42.04
N SER A 14 -4.33 40.00 -41.80
CA SER A 14 -4.24 38.55 -41.88
C SER A 14 -5.12 37.95 -40.79
N GLY A 15 -6.10 37.13 -41.18
CA GLY A 15 -6.94 36.38 -40.26
C GLY A 15 -6.19 35.17 -39.73
N ASP A 16 -5.62 35.29 -38.53
CA ASP A 16 -5.29 34.15 -37.67
C ASP A 16 -6.52 33.81 -36.80
N PRO A 17 -6.88 32.53 -36.62
CA PRO A 17 -7.89 32.13 -35.66
C PRO A 17 -7.40 32.36 -34.22
N PRO A 18 -8.30 32.60 -33.25
CA PRO A 18 -7.92 33.14 -31.96
C PRO A 18 -7.15 32.12 -31.11
N ASP A 19 -6.08 32.63 -30.48
CA ASP A 19 -5.41 32.05 -29.32
C ASP A 19 -6.46 31.58 -28.30
N TYR A 20 -6.64 30.26 -28.19
CA TYR A 20 -7.19 29.66 -26.99
C TYR A 20 -6.15 29.86 -25.90
N ALA A 21 -6.30 30.94 -25.14
CA ALA A 21 -5.58 31.18 -23.90
C ALA A 21 -5.65 29.89 -23.05
N ALA A 22 -4.53 29.17 -23.00
CA ALA A 22 -4.37 28.08 -22.07
C ALA A 22 -4.39 28.68 -20.66
N ASP A 23 -5.46 28.38 -19.93
CA ASP A 23 -5.61 28.76 -18.53
C ASP A 23 -4.43 28.16 -17.73
N PRO A 24 -3.58 29.00 -17.10
CA PRO A 24 -2.47 28.51 -16.27
C PRO A 24 -2.95 27.80 -14.99
N ALA A 25 -4.26 27.74 -14.73
CA ALA A 25 -4.85 26.91 -13.67
C ALA A 25 -5.02 25.43 -14.05
N SER A 26 -4.69 25.02 -15.29
CA SER A 26 -4.66 23.61 -15.70
C SER A 26 -3.35 22.92 -15.27
N GLY A 27 -2.87 23.24 -14.07
CA GLY A 27 -1.63 22.72 -13.51
C GLY A 27 -1.75 21.26 -13.11
N GLY A 28 -1.26 20.36 -13.97
CA GLY A 28 -0.45 19.21 -13.53
C GLY A 28 -1.04 18.20 -12.53
N PHE A 29 -2.36 18.02 -12.47
CA PHE A 29 -2.98 17.15 -11.45
C PHE A 29 -2.79 15.63 -11.67
N PHE A 30 -2.24 15.18 -12.80
CA PHE A 30 -2.17 13.74 -13.12
C PHE A 30 -0.77 13.18 -13.34
N HIS A 31 0.30 13.92 -13.02
CA HIS A 31 1.68 13.45 -13.25
C HIS A 31 2.60 13.47 -12.00
N SER A 32 2.07 13.82 -10.83
CA SER A 32 2.85 13.99 -9.59
C SER A 32 2.98 12.75 -8.70
N ASP A 33 2.13 11.72 -8.87
CA ASP A 33 2.01 10.68 -7.84
C ASP A 33 3.05 9.55 -7.96
N TYR A 34 3.55 9.25 -9.15
CA TYR A 34 4.54 8.17 -9.35
C TYR A 34 5.92 8.43 -8.72
N LYS A 35 6.30 9.69 -8.44
CA LYS A 35 7.55 10.05 -7.73
C LYS A 35 7.37 10.31 -6.23
N LYS A 36 6.14 10.28 -5.71
CA LYS A 36 5.80 10.84 -4.38
C LYS A 36 6.20 9.94 -3.20
N HIS A 37 6.65 8.72 -3.45
CA HIS A 37 6.81 7.70 -2.41
C HIS A 37 8.25 7.17 -2.28
N ASP A 38 9.22 7.72 -3.02
CA ASP A 38 10.60 7.24 -2.98
C ASP A 38 11.30 7.53 -1.65
N ASP A 39 10.93 8.62 -0.98
CA ASP A 39 11.34 8.91 0.39
C ASP A 39 10.86 7.82 1.36
N LEU A 40 9.60 7.39 1.25
CA LEU A 40 9.01 6.34 2.08
C LEU A 40 9.71 5.00 1.84
N LYS A 41 10.01 4.66 0.58
CA LYS A 41 10.80 3.46 0.25
C LYS A 41 12.17 3.50 0.92
N GLN A 42 12.87 4.64 0.82
CA GLN A 42 14.19 4.81 1.44
C GLN A 42 14.13 4.72 2.97
N MET A 43 13.10 5.31 3.59
CA MET A 43 12.89 5.22 5.05
C MET A 43 12.61 3.78 5.50
N LEU A 44 11.86 3.00 4.70
CA LEU A 44 11.57 1.59 4.97
C LEU A 44 12.79 0.68 4.79
N ASP A 45 13.70 1.01 3.88
CA ASP A 45 14.96 0.28 3.66
C ASP A 45 16.08 0.70 4.64
N SER A 46 15.89 1.78 5.39
CA SER A 46 16.87 2.23 6.41
C SER A 46 17.09 1.20 7.51
N ASN A 47 18.27 1.17 8.12
CA ASN A 47 18.54 0.32 9.29
C ASN A 47 17.93 0.86 10.59
N LYS A 48 17.39 2.08 10.60
CA LYS A 48 16.82 2.72 11.79
C LYS A 48 15.34 2.41 11.91
N ASP A 49 14.96 1.71 12.97
CA ASP A 49 13.55 1.38 13.26
C ASP A 49 12.67 2.63 13.43
N SER A 50 13.23 3.75 13.88
CA SER A 50 12.49 5.03 13.99
C SER A 50 12.02 5.55 12.62
N LEU A 51 12.87 5.45 11.60
CA LEU A 51 12.52 5.87 10.23
C LEU A 51 11.49 4.92 9.62
N LYS A 52 11.65 3.61 9.82
CA LYS A 52 10.65 2.62 9.39
C LYS A 52 9.29 2.87 10.02
N LEU A 53 9.28 3.17 11.32
CA LEU A 53 8.06 3.44 12.07
C LEU A 53 7.35 4.69 11.54
N GLU A 54 8.11 5.77 11.32
CA GLU A 54 7.56 7.00 10.76
C GLU A 54 6.99 6.78 9.35
N ALA A 55 7.73 6.08 8.48
CA ALA A 55 7.26 5.74 7.14
C ALA A 55 5.97 4.90 7.20
N MET A 56 5.93 3.86 8.03
CA MET A 56 4.73 3.04 8.20
C MET A 56 3.53 3.83 8.72
N LYS A 57 3.72 4.76 9.67
CA LYS A 57 2.65 5.64 10.16
C LYS A 57 2.10 6.53 9.03
N ARG A 58 2.97 7.11 8.20
CA ARG A 58 2.56 7.90 7.03
C ARG A 58 1.80 7.07 6.02
N ILE A 59 2.28 5.86 5.71
CA ILE A 59 1.63 4.93 4.77
C ILE A 59 0.23 4.58 5.25
N ILE A 60 0.07 4.13 6.51
CA ILE A 60 -1.25 3.82 7.06
C ILE A 60 -2.16 5.06 7.08
N GLY A 61 -1.61 6.24 7.37
CA GLY A 61 -2.35 7.50 7.28
C GLY A 61 -2.85 7.82 5.87
N MET A 62 -2.11 7.47 4.82
CA MET A 62 -2.55 7.61 3.43
C MET A 62 -3.65 6.61 3.08
N VAL A 63 -3.47 5.34 3.46
CA VAL A 63 -4.48 4.28 3.25
C VAL A 63 -5.79 4.62 3.97
N ALA A 64 -5.72 5.14 5.19
CA ALA A 64 -6.90 5.58 5.96
C ALA A 64 -7.65 6.76 5.30
N LYS A 65 -6.96 7.56 4.48
CA LYS A 65 -7.55 8.63 3.66
C LYS A 65 -8.06 8.14 2.30
N GLY A 66 -8.01 6.83 2.04
CA GLY A 66 -8.41 6.23 0.77
C GLY A 66 -7.42 6.42 -0.37
N ARG A 67 -6.18 6.87 -0.10
CA ARG A 67 -5.14 6.96 -1.13
C ARG A 67 -4.53 5.58 -1.37
N ASP A 68 -4.32 5.26 -2.64
CA ASP A 68 -3.62 4.03 -2.99
C ASP A 68 -2.15 4.10 -2.58
N ALA A 69 -1.67 3.03 -1.96
CA ALA A 69 -0.28 2.86 -1.56
C ALA A 69 0.27 1.50 -2.04
N SER A 70 -0.47 0.78 -2.90
CA SER A 70 -0.13 -0.55 -3.43
C SER A 70 1.30 -0.65 -3.96
N GLU A 71 1.83 0.40 -4.59
CA GLU A 71 3.21 0.47 -5.09
C GLU A 71 4.30 0.29 -4.01
N LEU A 72 3.97 0.57 -2.74
CA LEU A 72 4.88 0.40 -1.61
C LEU A 72 4.93 -1.05 -1.09
N PHE A 73 4.11 -1.94 -1.63
CA PHE A 73 3.95 -3.30 -1.13
C PHE A 73 5.28 -4.06 -0.99
N PRO A 74 6.19 -4.08 -2.00
CA PRO A 74 7.49 -4.75 -1.85
C PRO A 74 8.33 -4.19 -0.70
N ALA A 75 8.35 -2.87 -0.52
CA ALA A 75 9.12 -2.21 0.54
C ALA A 75 8.54 -2.51 1.93
N VAL A 76 7.20 -2.60 2.04
CA VAL A 76 6.51 -2.94 3.30
C VAL A 76 6.70 -4.41 3.67
N VAL A 77 6.60 -5.34 2.71
CA VAL A 77 6.74 -6.79 2.96
C VAL A 77 8.11 -7.16 3.52
N LYS A 78 9.18 -6.53 3.04
CA LYS A 78 10.54 -6.73 3.59
C LYS A 78 10.62 -6.48 5.10
N ASN A 79 9.76 -5.61 5.62
CA ASN A 79 9.76 -5.19 7.02
C ASN A 79 8.87 -6.07 7.92
N VAL A 80 8.26 -7.14 7.40
CA VAL A 80 7.47 -8.10 8.21
C VAL A 80 8.29 -8.77 9.32
N VAL A 81 9.61 -8.92 9.10
CA VAL A 81 10.56 -9.51 10.04
C VAL A 81 11.11 -8.51 11.06
N SER A 82 10.67 -7.24 11.05
CA SER A 82 11.16 -6.23 11.99
C SER A 82 11.00 -6.67 13.44
N LYS A 83 11.99 -6.34 14.28
CA LYS A 83 11.94 -6.60 15.73
C LYS A 83 11.06 -5.58 16.45
N ASN A 84 10.88 -4.39 15.87
CA ASN A 84 10.02 -3.36 16.44
C ASN A 84 8.54 -3.77 16.32
N ILE A 85 7.88 -3.87 17.47
CA ILE A 85 6.48 -4.33 17.56
C ILE A 85 5.52 -3.35 16.89
N GLU A 86 5.77 -2.05 16.96
CA GLU A 86 4.91 -1.05 16.34
C GLU A 86 4.99 -1.13 14.81
N VAL A 87 6.20 -1.21 14.26
CA VAL A 87 6.41 -1.40 12.82
C VAL A 87 5.67 -2.66 12.36
N LYS A 88 5.87 -3.77 13.06
CA LYS A 88 5.23 -5.06 12.76
C LYS A 88 3.70 -4.96 12.74
N LYS A 89 3.10 -4.32 13.73
CA LYS A 89 1.63 -4.10 13.79
C LYS A 89 1.13 -3.31 12.57
N LEU A 90 1.83 -2.25 12.18
CA LEU A 90 1.46 -1.44 11.02
C LEU A 90 1.62 -2.23 9.71
N VAL A 91 2.69 -3.02 9.58
CA VAL A 91 2.90 -3.91 8.43
C VAL A 91 1.76 -4.92 8.33
N TYR A 92 1.32 -5.48 9.45
CA TYR A 92 0.22 -6.45 9.46
C TYR A 92 -1.11 -5.83 9.02
N VAL A 93 -1.41 -4.61 9.48
CA VAL A 93 -2.61 -3.86 9.02
C VAL A 93 -2.53 -3.60 7.51
N TYR A 94 -1.37 -3.20 7.02
CA TYR A 94 -1.14 -2.96 5.59
C TYR A 94 -1.33 -4.24 4.75
N LEU A 95 -0.77 -5.36 5.19
CA LEU A 95 -0.90 -6.66 4.49
C LEU A 95 -2.36 -7.10 4.38
N VAL A 96 -3.15 -6.98 5.45
CA VAL A 96 -4.57 -7.34 5.39
C VAL A 96 -5.34 -6.51 4.35
N ARG A 97 -4.91 -5.26 4.09
CA ARG A 97 -5.53 -4.40 3.08
C ARG A 97 -5.18 -4.80 1.65
N TYR A 98 -3.90 -5.03 1.36
CA TYR A 98 -3.39 -5.14 -0.02
C TYR A 98 -3.01 -6.56 -0.47
N ALA A 99 -2.95 -7.55 0.43
CA ALA A 99 -2.48 -8.89 0.07
C ALA A 99 -3.38 -9.61 -0.95
N GLU A 100 -4.66 -9.25 -1.01
CA GLU A 100 -5.60 -9.80 -1.99
C GLU A 100 -5.31 -9.33 -3.42
N GLU A 101 -4.86 -8.08 -3.56
CA GLU A 101 -4.48 -7.47 -4.83
C GLU A 101 -3.08 -7.92 -5.28
N GLN A 102 -2.16 -8.13 -4.32
CA GLN A 102 -0.75 -8.45 -4.55
C GLN A 102 -0.39 -9.84 -4.01
N GLN A 103 -1.10 -10.87 -4.49
CA GLN A 103 -1.03 -12.23 -3.93
C GLN A 103 0.38 -12.82 -3.97
N ASP A 104 1.08 -12.72 -5.11
CA ASP A 104 2.41 -13.33 -5.30
C ASP A 104 3.44 -12.74 -4.34
N LEU A 105 3.44 -11.42 -4.17
CA LEU A 105 4.32 -10.75 -3.23
C LEU A 105 3.93 -11.04 -1.78
N ALA A 106 2.63 -11.21 -1.49
CA ALA A 106 2.15 -11.55 -0.16
C ALA A 106 2.66 -12.91 0.30
N LEU A 107 2.86 -13.87 -0.62
CA LEU A 107 3.40 -15.21 -0.30
C LEU A 107 4.76 -15.13 0.40
N LEU A 108 5.59 -14.13 0.11
CA LEU A 108 6.88 -13.90 0.77
C LEU A 108 6.73 -13.71 2.29
N SER A 109 5.61 -13.12 2.73
CA SER A 109 5.32 -12.87 4.14
C SER A 109 4.80 -14.11 4.88
N ILE A 110 4.21 -15.08 4.17
CA ILE A 110 3.55 -16.26 4.74
C ILE A 110 4.54 -17.12 5.53
N SER A 111 5.75 -17.30 5.00
CA SER A 111 6.82 -18.05 5.71
C SER A 111 7.17 -17.43 7.06
N THR A 112 7.09 -16.10 7.17
CA THR A 112 7.34 -15.38 8.43
C THR A 112 6.22 -15.63 9.43
N PHE A 113 4.96 -15.60 8.98
CA PHE A 113 3.82 -15.92 9.85
C PHE A 113 3.86 -17.37 10.33
N GLN A 114 4.23 -18.32 9.47
CA GLN A 114 4.39 -19.72 9.86
C GLN A 114 5.46 -19.92 10.93
N ARG A 115 6.58 -19.20 10.86
CA ARG A 115 7.58 -19.20 11.94
C ARG A 115 7.02 -18.58 13.22
N ALA A 116 6.30 -17.47 13.11
CA ALA A 116 5.71 -16.77 14.26
C ALA A 116 4.62 -17.60 14.98
N LEU A 117 3.93 -18.51 14.29
CA LEU A 117 3.00 -19.47 14.89
C LEU A 117 3.68 -20.48 15.82
N LYS A 118 5.00 -20.67 15.70
CA LYS A 118 5.79 -21.58 16.55
C LYS A 118 6.61 -20.84 17.61
N ASP A 119 6.40 -19.53 17.76
CA ASP A 119 7.12 -18.70 18.72
C ASP A 119 6.77 -19.12 20.17
N PRO A 120 7.72 -19.14 21.11
CA PRO A 120 7.42 -19.45 22.52
C PRO A 120 6.41 -18.48 23.14
N ASN A 121 6.35 -17.23 22.67
CA ASN A 121 5.42 -16.22 23.15
C ASN A 121 4.02 -16.39 22.54
N GLN A 122 3.04 -16.68 23.40
CA GLN A 122 1.63 -16.83 23.02
C GLN A 122 1.04 -15.61 22.28
N LEU A 123 1.50 -14.39 22.59
CA LEU A 123 0.99 -13.17 21.95
C LEU A 123 1.46 -13.09 20.50
N ILE A 124 2.69 -13.53 20.22
CA ILE A 124 3.24 -13.59 18.87
C ILE A 124 2.47 -14.64 18.06
N ARG A 125 2.30 -15.85 18.59
CA ARG A 125 1.51 -16.92 17.95
C ARG A 125 0.09 -16.47 17.61
N ALA A 126 -0.64 -15.92 18.60
CA ALA A 126 -2.00 -15.43 18.38
C ALA A 126 -2.04 -14.28 17.36
N SER A 127 -1.09 -13.34 17.42
CA SER A 127 -1.03 -12.24 16.44
C SER A 127 -0.82 -12.75 15.01
N ALA A 128 0.09 -13.72 14.83
CA ALA A 128 0.36 -14.34 13.53
C ALA A 128 -0.87 -15.07 13.00
N LEU A 129 -1.56 -15.83 13.85
CA LEU A 129 -2.80 -16.52 13.46
C LEU A 129 -3.90 -15.55 13.02
N ARG A 130 -4.05 -14.42 13.73
CA ARG A 130 -5.03 -13.39 13.35
C ARG A 130 -4.76 -12.79 11.98
N VAL A 131 -3.49 -12.53 11.66
CA VAL A 131 -3.12 -11.95 10.36
C VAL A 131 -3.25 -12.98 9.26
N LEU A 132 -2.71 -14.18 9.48
CA LEU A 132 -2.75 -15.26 8.49
C LEU A 132 -4.20 -15.62 8.10
N SER A 133 -5.11 -15.69 9.08
CA SER A 133 -6.54 -15.91 8.83
C SER A 133 -7.31 -14.71 8.28
N SER A 134 -6.71 -13.52 8.23
CA SER A 134 -7.35 -12.32 7.66
C SER A 134 -6.84 -11.99 6.25
N ILE A 135 -5.78 -12.67 5.78
CA ILE A 135 -5.27 -12.53 4.41
C ILE A 135 -6.13 -13.41 3.50
N ARG A 136 -6.78 -12.79 2.51
CA ARG A 136 -7.66 -13.45 1.54
C ARG A 136 -6.88 -13.84 0.28
N VAL A 137 -6.01 -14.84 0.42
CA VAL A 137 -5.27 -15.42 -0.72
C VAL A 137 -5.66 -16.89 -0.85
N PRO A 138 -6.41 -17.32 -1.88
CA PRO A 138 -6.94 -18.68 -1.99
C PRO A 138 -5.87 -19.77 -1.86
N MET A 139 -4.68 -19.51 -2.40
CA MET A 139 -3.55 -20.44 -2.36
C MET A 139 -3.06 -20.77 -0.93
N ILE A 140 -3.28 -19.90 0.06
CA ILE A 140 -2.82 -20.13 1.43
C ILE A 140 -3.85 -20.83 2.32
N VAL A 141 -5.07 -21.07 1.81
CA VAL A 141 -6.16 -21.69 2.59
C VAL A 141 -5.74 -23.01 3.26
N PRO A 142 -5.06 -23.96 2.58
CA PRO A 142 -4.59 -25.19 3.24
C PRO A 142 -3.60 -24.92 4.39
N ILE A 143 -2.75 -23.90 4.23
CA ILE A 143 -1.77 -23.50 5.26
C ILE A 143 -2.50 -22.91 6.47
N VAL A 144 -3.49 -22.05 6.24
CA VAL A 144 -4.29 -21.43 7.30
C VAL A 144 -5.10 -22.50 8.06
N LEU A 145 -5.67 -23.47 7.35
CA LEU A 145 -6.41 -24.57 7.96
C LEU A 145 -5.53 -25.38 8.92
N LEU A 146 -4.31 -25.74 8.50
CA LEU A 146 -3.36 -26.43 9.37
C LEU A 146 -2.96 -25.58 10.58
N ALA A 147 -2.69 -24.29 10.36
CA ALA A 147 -2.36 -23.36 11.43
C ALA A 147 -3.49 -23.23 12.47
N ILE A 148 -4.75 -23.19 12.04
CA ILE A 148 -5.92 -23.16 12.92
C ILE A 148 -6.02 -24.47 13.71
N LYS A 149 -5.86 -25.62 13.04
CA LYS A 149 -5.90 -26.94 13.68
C LYS A 149 -4.85 -27.06 14.78
N ASP A 150 -3.62 -26.70 14.50
CA ASP A 150 -2.53 -26.73 15.49
C ASP A 150 -2.79 -25.75 16.64
N SER A 151 -3.28 -24.54 16.31
CA SER A 151 -3.57 -23.49 17.30
C SER A 151 -4.79 -23.80 18.18
N ALA A 152 -5.72 -24.63 17.72
CA ALA A 152 -6.87 -25.09 18.49
C ALA A 152 -6.45 -25.98 19.67
N SER A 153 -5.31 -26.67 19.55
CA SER A 153 -4.69 -27.49 20.58
C SER A 153 -3.51 -26.81 21.29
N ASP A 154 -3.33 -25.49 21.11
CA ASP A 154 -2.25 -24.73 21.77
C ASP A 154 -2.39 -24.78 23.30
N MET A 155 -1.26 -24.73 24.02
CA MET A 155 -1.23 -24.71 25.49
C MET A 155 -1.93 -23.47 26.06
N SER A 156 -1.83 -22.33 25.37
CA SER A 156 -2.42 -21.06 25.79
C SER A 156 -3.93 -20.99 25.48
N PRO A 157 -4.78 -20.70 26.49
CA PRO A 157 -6.19 -20.40 26.25
C PRO A 157 -6.41 -19.20 25.31
N TYR A 158 -5.48 -18.23 25.31
CA TYR A 158 -5.58 -17.04 24.46
C TYR A 158 -5.42 -17.39 22.97
N VAL A 159 -4.49 -18.30 22.65
CA VAL A 159 -4.29 -18.77 21.28
C VAL A 159 -5.47 -19.63 20.83
N ARG A 160 -5.98 -20.54 21.68
CA ARG A 160 -7.18 -21.35 21.37
C ARG A 160 -8.41 -20.51 21.08
N LYS A 161 -8.67 -19.47 21.90
CA LYS A 161 -9.75 -18.48 21.63
C LYS A 161 -9.57 -17.82 20.27
N THR A 162 -8.33 -17.47 19.93
CA THR A 162 -8.00 -16.83 18.65
C THR A 162 -8.23 -17.78 17.47
N ALA A 163 -7.90 -19.06 17.61
CA ALA A 163 -8.18 -20.09 16.61
C ALA A 163 -9.68 -20.24 16.35
N ALA A 164 -10.51 -20.24 17.39
CA ALA A 164 -11.97 -20.27 17.24
C ALA A 164 -12.50 -19.09 16.41
N HIS A 165 -11.97 -17.87 16.63
CA HIS A 165 -12.34 -16.69 15.83
C HIS A 165 -11.79 -16.70 14.39
N ALA A 166 -10.80 -17.54 14.09
CA ALA A 166 -10.22 -17.66 12.75
C ALA A 166 -11.06 -18.57 11.84
N ILE A 167 -11.77 -19.56 12.39
CA ILE A 167 -12.57 -20.53 11.62
C ILE A 167 -13.56 -19.86 10.67
N PRO A 168 -14.41 -18.88 11.09
CA PRO A 168 -15.39 -18.27 10.20
C PRO A 168 -14.77 -17.46 9.06
N LYS A 169 -13.50 -17.06 9.20
CA LYS A 169 -12.79 -16.28 8.17
C LYS A 169 -12.30 -17.15 7.01
N LEU A 170 -12.21 -18.46 7.20
CA LEU A 170 -11.77 -19.39 6.16
C LEU A 170 -12.86 -19.66 5.11
N TYR A 171 -14.13 -19.47 5.50
CA TYR A 171 -15.31 -19.77 4.69
C TYR A 171 -16.02 -18.50 4.20
N ARG A 172 -15.35 -17.34 4.28
CA ARG A 172 -15.79 -16.07 3.72
C ARG A 172 -14.93 -15.73 2.53
#